data_AF-G4U1D5-F1
#
_entry.id   AF-G4U1D5-F1
#
_cell.length_a   1.000
_cell.length_b   1.000
_cell.length_c   1.000
_cell.angle_alpha   90.00
_cell.angle_beta   90.00
_cell.angle_gamma   90.00
#
_symmetry.space_group_name_H-M   'P 1'
#
loop_
_entity.id
_entity.type
_entity.pdbx_description
1 polymer ?
#
loop_
_entity_poly.entity_id
_entity_poly.type
_entity_poly.pdbx_seq_one_letter_code
_entity_poly.pdbx_strand_id
1 'polypeptide(L)'
;MSSMLALLLAAFEPLSTDDLDDIFKNLGLKWSSRALVQNLGSVLSVNPSTNLVQFRHPTLVEYLGRCSLASAPDKPNTLHLDVTKAHGQAASWCLKRLISRTDGLKFNICQLESSFYLNREILNLKTRISRLIPKALRYASSHWLFHVAETDDTWRSMVKRELQQIIQAPHVLYWMEVLSFTGGVPRAIAGLRAIRRHTGTARNVG
;
A
#
# COMPACT_ATOMS: atom_id res chain seq x y z
N MET A 1 -18.83 2.22 -4.81
CA MET A 1 -18.85 1.23 -3.71
C MET A 1 -17.97 0.02 -4.01
N SER A 2 -18.16 -0.70 -5.13
CA SER A 2 -17.33 -1.89 -5.49
C SER A 2 -15.82 -1.59 -5.55
N SER A 3 -15.39 -0.50 -6.20
CA SER A 3 -13.97 -0.11 -6.25
C SER A 3 -13.35 0.15 -4.86
N MET A 4 -14.15 0.56 -3.87
CA MET A 4 -13.66 0.83 -2.52
C MET A 4 -13.51 -0.45 -1.71
N LEU A 5 -14.47 -1.39 -1.85
CA LEU A 5 -14.37 -2.72 -1.26
C LEU A 5 -13.18 -3.48 -1.84
N ALA A 6 -12.91 -3.32 -3.14
CA ALA A 6 -11.73 -3.88 -3.79
C ALA A 6 -10.43 -3.30 -3.20
N LEU A 7 -10.36 -1.99 -2.93
CA LEU A 7 -9.21 -1.36 -2.26
C LEU A 7 -8.99 -1.89 -0.84
N LEU A 8 -10.06 -2.00 -0.05
CA LEU A 8 -9.99 -2.56 1.30
C LEU A 8 -9.57 -4.04 1.28
N LEU A 9 -10.00 -4.79 0.28
CA LEU A 9 -9.64 -6.19 0.09
C LEU A 9 -8.19 -6.37 -0.38
N ALA A 10 -7.71 -5.48 -1.26
CA ALA A 10 -6.35 -5.49 -1.79
C ALA A 10 -5.29 -5.02 -0.78
N ALA A 11 -5.70 -4.34 0.29
CA ALA A 11 -4.79 -3.84 1.31
C ALA A 11 -4.18 -4.99 2.12
N PHE A 12 -2.85 -4.98 2.27
CA PHE A 12 -2.13 -6.04 3.00
C PHE A 12 -2.18 -5.86 4.52
N GLU A 13 -2.50 -4.64 4.97
CA GLU A 13 -2.75 -4.26 6.35
C GLU A 13 -3.92 -3.27 6.35
N PRO A 14 -4.73 -3.19 7.42
CA PRO A 14 -5.82 -2.23 7.50
C PRO A 14 -5.33 -0.79 7.30
N LEU A 15 -6.05 -0.03 6.47
CA LEU A 15 -5.76 1.39 6.20
C LEU A 15 -6.62 2.28 7.11
N SER A 16 -6.11 3.46 7.45
CA SER A 16 -6.92 4.44 8.18
C SER A 16 -7.94 5.13 7.28
N THR A 17 -8.92 5.81 7.88
CA THR A 17 -9.86 6.66 7.12
C THR A 17 -9.12 7.73 6.31
N ASP A 18 -8.05 8.28 6.89
CA ASP A 18 -7.25 9.35 6.28
C ASP A 18 -6.44 8.81 5.10
N ASP A 19 -5.88 7.60 5.23
CA ASP A 19 -5.20 6.92 4.12
C ASP A 19 -6.17 6.66 2.95
N LEU A 20 -7.40 6.21 3.25
CA LEU A 20 -8.42 5.97 2.24
C LEU A 20 -8.86 7.26 1.55
N ASP A 21 -9.05 8.34 2.30
CA ASP A 21 -9.38 9.64 1.74
C ASP A 21 -8.24 10.20 0.86
N ASP A 22 -6.98 9.99 1.26
CA ASP A 22 -5.80 10.34 0.46
C ASP A 22 -5.73 9.50 -0.82
N ILE A 23 -6.06 8.20 -0.76
CA ILE A 23 -6.20 7.34 -1.96
C ILE A 23 -7.31 7.87 -2.87
N PHE A 24 -8.49 8.19 -2.34
CA PHE A 24 -9.60 8.71 -3.15
C PHE A 24 -9.23 10.04 -3.83
N LYS A 25 -8.60 10.95 -3.08
CA LYS A 25 -8.09 12.21 -3.62
C LYS A 25 -7.05 11.98 -4.70
N ASN A 26 -6.13 11.03 -4.49
CA ASN A 26 -5.12 10.65 -5.48
C ASN A 26 -5.74 10.16 -6.80
N LEU A 27 -6.89 9.50 -6.71
CA LEU A 27 -7.66 9.01 -7.86
C LEU A 27 -8.60 10.06 -8.47
N GLY A 28 -8.63 11.28 -7.93
CA GLY A 28 -9.54 12.35 -8.36
C GLY A 28 -11.00 12.11 -7.95
N LEU A 29 -11.24 11.24 -6.97
CA LEU A 29 -12.58 10.84 -6.53
C LEU A 29 -13.03 11.73 -5.37
N LYS A 30 -14.23 12.29 -5.47
CA LYS A 30 -14.88 13.09 -4.42
C LYS A 30 -15.60 12.18 -3.42
N TRP A 31 -14.86 11.25 -2.83
CA TRP A 31 -15.41 10.25 -1.91
C TRP A 31 -14.95 10.51 -0.48
N SER A 32 -15.73 10.03 0.48
CA SER A 32 -15.42 10.10 1.91
C SER A 32 -15.42 8.70 2.52
N SER A 33 -14.30 8.34 3.12
CA SER A 33 -14.09 7.14 3.92
C SER A 33 -15.09 7.07 5.07
N ARG A 34 -15.41 8.20 5.71
CA ARG A 34 -16.40 8.29 6.79
C ARG A 34 -17.80 7.92 6.30
N ALA A 35 -18.24 8.50 5.18
CA ALA A 35 -19.53 8.17 4.59
C ALA A 35 -19.60 6.68 4.19
N LEU A 36 -18.51 6.13 3.69
CA LEU A 36 -18.40 4.71 3.38
C LEU A 36 -18.60 3.83 4.63
N VAL A 37 -17.87 4.11 5.71
CA VAL A 37 -17.98 3.36 6.96
C VAL A 37 -19.38 3.47 7.55
N GLN A 38 -20.02 4.65 7.48
CA GLN A 38 -21.39 4.84 7.95
C GLN A 38 -22.40 4.01 7.14
N ASN A 39 -22.32 4.07 5.81
CA ASN A 39 -23.23 3.34 4.92
C ASN A 39 -23.04 1.82 5.00
N LEU A 40 -21.82 1.38 5.30
CA LEU A 40 -21.47 -0.04 5.44
C LEU A 40 -21.22 -0.42 6.91
N GLY A 41 -21.82 0.28 7.87
CA GLY A 41 -21.54 0.10 9.30
C GLY A 41 -21.87 -1.29 9.85
N SER A 42 -22.73 -2.05 9.16
CA SER A 42 -23.03 -3.45 9.46
C SER A 42 -21.88 -4.40 9.16
N VAL A 43 -20.96 -4.01 8.27
CA VAL A 43 -19.87 -4.86 7.77
C VAL A 43 -18.48 -4.27 7.93
N LEU A 44 -18.38 -2.95 8.05
CA LEU A 44 -17.16 -2.20 8.34
C LEU A 44 -17.22 -1.58 9.73
N SER A 45 -16.05 -1.47 10.35
CA SER A 45 -15.85 -0.76 11.60
C SER A 45 -14.57 0.05 11.55
N VAL A 46 -14.52 1.14 12.32
CA VAL A 46 -13.29 1.90 12.55
C VAL A 46 -12.84 1.67 13.97
N ASN A 47 -11.58 1.30 14.15
CA ASN A 47 -11.01 1.20 15.49
C ASN A 47 -10.83 2.62 16.07
N PRO A 48 -11.42 2.94 17.24
CA PRO A 48 -11.41 4.30 17.78
C PRO A 48 -10.01 4.76 18.23
N SER A 49 -9.10 3.85 18.54
CA SER A 49 -7.73 4.18 18.99
C SER A 49 -6.74 4.35 17.84
N THR A 50 -6.90 3.59 16.76
CA THR A 50 -5.94 3.57 15.64
C THR A 50 -6.47 4.21 14.37
N ASN A 51 -7.77 4.51 14.32
CA ASN A 51 -8.51 5.01 13.16
C ASN A 51 -8.47 4.08 11.94
N LEU A 52 -8.17 2.79 12.15
CA LEU A 52 -8.07 1.79 11.08
C LEU A 52 -9.45 1.24 10.70
N VAL A 53 -9.72 1.17 9.40
CA VAL A 53 -10.94 0.55 8.84
C VAL A 53 -10.74 -0.95 8.75
N GLN A 54 -11.69 -1.72 9.28
CA GLN A 54 -11.65 -3.17 9.32
C GLN A 54 -12.99 -3.77 8.92
N PHE A 55 -12.95 -4.94 8.30
CA PHE A 55 -14.13 -5.79 8.14
C PHE A 55 -14.51 -6.39 9.49
N ARG A 56 -15.80 -6.38 9.81
CA ARG A 56 -16.33 -6.98 11.05
C ARG A 56 -16.31 -8.50 11.04
N HIS A 57 -16.43 -9.08 9.85
CA HIS A 57 -16.61 -10.52 9.68
C HIS A 57 -15.64 -11.08 8.63
N PRO A 58 -14.79 -12.06 9.00
CA PRO A 58 -13.89 -12.74 8.06
C PRO A 58 -14.64 -13.39 6.88
N THR A 59 -15.85 -13.90 7.12
CA THR A 59 -16.70 -14.52 6.09
C THR A 59 -17.05 -13.56 4.96
N LEU A 60 -17.18 -12.26 5.24
CA LEU A 60 -17.39 -11.26 4.20
C LEU A 60 -16.14 -11.07 3.36
N VAL A 61 -14.95 -11.04 3.98
CA VAL A 61 -13.68 -10.93 3.25
C VAL A 61 -13.51 -12.12 2.31
N GLU A 62 -13.82 -13.32 2.78
CA GLU A 62 -13.81 -14.54 1.95
C GLU A 62 -14.81 -14.46 0.80
N TYR A 63 -16.05 -14.01 1.07
CA TYR A 63 -17.07 -13.82 0.04
C TYR A 63 -16.61 -12.81 -1.03
N LEU A 64 -16.10 -11.64 -0.62
CA LEU A 64 -15.58 -10.62 -1.52
C LEU A 64 -14.39 -11.15 -2.34
N GLY A 65 -13.53 -11.97 -1.74
CA GLY A 65 -12.43 -12.65 -2.44
C GLY A 65 -12.93 -13.63 -3.52
N ARG A 66 -14.02 -14.36 -3.27
CA ARG A 66 -14.65 -15.19 -4.31
C ARG A 66 -15.25 -14.33 -5.42
N CYS A 67 -15.86 -13.19 -5.06
CA CYS A 67 -16.39 -12.23 -6.03
C CYS A 67 -15.31 -11.63 -6.93
N SER A 68 -14.07 -11.47 -6.46
CA SER A 68 -12.98 -10.95 -7.30
C SER A 68 -12.41 -11.97 -8.29
N LEU A 69 -12.62 -13.27 -8.06
CA LEU A 69 -12.14 -14.34 -8.94
C LEU A 69 -13.15 -14.70 -10.04
N ALA A 70 -14.41 -14.27 -9.90
CA ALA A 70 -15.46 -14.57 -10.86
C ALA A 70 -15.17 -13.87 -12.20
N SER A 71 -14.80 -14.68 -13.20
CA SER A 71 -14.57 -14.23 -14.56
C SER A 71 -15.93 -13.98 -15.23
N ALA A 72 -16.28 -12.71 -15.42
CA ALA A 72 -17.51 -12.22 -16.04
C ALA A 72 -18.83 -12.45 -15.24
N PRO A 73 -19.80 -11.52 -15.34
CA PRO A 73 -21.09 -11.67 -14.68
C PRO A 73 -21.95 -12.67 -15.44
N ASP A 74 -21.95 -13.94 -15.03
CA ASP A 74 -22.97 -14.91 -15.45
C ASP A 74 -24.38 -14.50 -14.96
N LYS A 75 -24.46 -13.51 -14.04
CA LYS A 75 -25.72 -12.94 -13.54
C LYS A 75 -25.65 -11.42 -13.44
N PRO A 76 -26.74 -10.71 -13.77
CA PRO A 76 -26.79 -9.24 -13.76
C PRO A 76 -26.68 -8.59 -12.37
N ASN A 77 -26.65 -9.38 -11.29
CA ASN A 77 -26.61 -8.87 -9.91
C ASN A 77 -25.39 -9.35 -9.09
N THR A 78 -24.37 -9.91 -9.74
CA THR A 78 -23.15 -10.35 -9.05
C THR A 78 -22.22 -9.16 -8.81
N LEU A 79 -21.81 -8.97 -7.55
CA LEU A 79 -20.81 -7.98 -7.17
C LEU A 79 -19.47 -8.35 -7.84
N HIS A 80 -19.00 -7.52 -8.76
CA HIS A 80 -17.69 -7.68 -9.38
C HIS A 80 -16.69 -6.71 -8.75
N LEU A 81 -15.56 -7.26 -8.28
CA LEU A 81 -14.48 -6.51 -7.65
C LEU A 81 -13.22 -6.63 -8.50
N ASP A 82 -12.84 -5.53 -9.13
CA ASP A 82 -11.58 -5.45 -9.88
C ASP A 82 -10.42 -5.21 -8.89
N VAL A 83 -9.94 -6.31 -8.31
CA VAL A 83 -8.84 -6.31 -7.33
C VAL A 83 -7.51 -5.98 -7.99
N THR A 84 -7.31 -6.38 -9.25
CA THR A 84 -6.14 -6.00 -10.07
C THR A 84 -6.02 -4.49 -10.18
N LYS A 85 -7.10 -3.81 -10.54
CA LYS A 85 -7.16 -2.34 -10.57
C LYS A 85 -6.94 -1.74 -9.18
N ALA A 86 -7.50 -2.34 -8.12
CA ALA A 86 -7.29 -1.87 -6.76
C ALA A 86 -5.81 -1.94 -6.33
N HIS A 87 -5.09 -3.01 -6.69
CA HIS A 87 -3.65 -3.09 -6.51
C HIS A 87 -2.91 -2.00 -7.29
N GLY A 88 -3.29 -1.71 -8.55
CA GLY A 88 -2.71 -0.62 -9.32
C GLY A 88 -2.91 0.76 -8.70
N GLN A 89 -4.12 1.03 -8.20
CA GLN A 89 -4.45 2.25 -7.46
C GLN A 89 -3.63 2.38 -6.17
N ALA A 90 -3.52 1.30 -5.40
CA ALA A 90 -2.73 1.27 -4.17
C ALA A 90 -1.23 1.42 -4.45
N ALA A 91 -0.71 0.81 -5.52
CA ALA A 91 0.67 0.99 -5.98
C ALA A 91 0.96 2.46 -6.31
N SER A 92 0.09 3.10 -7.10
CA SER A 92 0.19 4.52 -7.45
C SER A 92 0.21 5.41 -6.20
N TRP A 93 -0.70 5.17 -5.26
CA TRP A 93 -0.74 5.91 -4.00
C TRP A 93 0.53 5.68 -3.17
N CYS A 94 0.97 4.43 -2.98
CA CYS A 94 2.19 4.12 -2.23
C CYS A 94 3.41 4.85 -2.82
N LEU A 95 3.58 4.80 -4.14
CA LEU A 95 4.71 5.45 -4.81
C LEU A 95 4.67 6.98 -4.65
N LYS A 96 3.48 7.60 -4.75
CA LYS A 96 3.31 9.03 -4.46
C LYS A 96 3.59 9.39 -3.00
N ARG A 97 3.23 8.53 -2.05
CA ARG A 97 3.59 8.70 -0.63
C ARG A 97 5.10 8.69 -0.44
N LEU A 98 5.81 7.77 -1.10
CA LEU A 98 7.26 7.65 -0.98
C LEU A 98 8.00 8.88 -1.54
N ILE A 99 7.56 9.45 -2.67
CA ILE A 99 8.17 10.64 -3.29
C ILE A 99 7.60 11.97 -2.78
N SER A 100 6.68 11.95 -1.81
CA SER A 100 6.08 13.16 -1.26
C SER A 100 7.14 14.07 -0.64
N ARG A 101 7.09 15.36 -0.94
CA ARG A 101 8.04 16.36 -0.41
C ARG A 101 7.84 16.66 1.08
N THR A 102 6.63 16.45 1.61
CA THR A 102 6.29 16.78 2.99
C THR A 102 6.57 15.61 3.93
N ASP A 103 5.98 14.46 3.59
CA ASP A 103 5.86 13.30 4.49
C ASP A 103 6.41 12.01 3.85
N GLY A 104 7.18 12.15 2.76
CA GLY A 104 7.80 11.06 2.05
C GLY A 104 9.20 10.71 2.57
N LEU A 105 9.91 9.94 1.76
CA LEU A 105 11.28 9.52 2.05
C LEU A 105 12.22 10.73 2.08
N LYS A 106 13.13 10.73 3.06
CA LYS A 106 14.19 11.72 3.19
C LYS A 106 15.37 11.14 3.96
N PHE A 107 16.55 11.69 3.71
CA PHE A 107 17.76 11.33 4.43
C PHE A 107 17.59 11.53 5.93
N ASN A 108 18.06 10.56 6.72
CA ASN A 108 18.09 10.62 8.17
C ASN A 108 16.73 10.95 8.77
N ILE A 109 15.68 10.27 8.30
CA ILE A 109 14.29 10.55 8.70
C ILE A 109 14.07 10.47 10.21
N CYS A 110 14.84 9.62 10.91
CA CYS A 110 14.81 9.47 12.36
C CYS A 110 15.73 10.45 13.13
N GLN A 111 16.44 11.34 12.42
CA GLN A 111 17.31 12.38 12.98
C GLN A 111 18.36 11.81 13.94
N LEU A 112 19.03 10.74 13.50
CA LEU A 112 20.12 10.12 14.22
C LEU A 112 21.35 11.03 14.20
N GLU A 113 22.08 11.04 15.30
CA GLU A 113 23.34 11.79 15.45
C GLU A 113 24.49 11.08 14.72
N SER A 114 24.41 9.77 14.57
CA SER A 114 25.44 8.94 13.96
C SER A 114 24.85 7.70 13.30
N SER A 115 25.43 7.31 12.16
CA SER A 115 25.13 6.06 11.45
C SER A 115 26.09 4.90 11.82
N PHE A 116 27.01 5.10 12.78
CA PHE A 116 27.97 4.07 13.18
C PHE A 116 27.37 3.00 14.11
N TYR A 117 26.27 3.31 14.79
CA TYR A 117 25.62 2.39 15.71
C TYR A 117 24.61 1.50 15.00
N LEU A 118 24.52 0.25 15.44
CA LEU A 118 23.44 -0.65 15.01
C LEU A 118 22.10 -0.10 15.50
N ASN A 119 21.02 -0.34 14.75
CA ASN A 119 19.67 0.10 15.16
C ASN A 119 19.30 -0.32 16.58
N ARG A 120 19.76 -1.49 17.03
CA ARG A 120 19.51 -2.01 18.39
C ARG A 120 20.26 -1.26 19.50
N GLU A 121 21.31 -0.53 19.15
CA GLU A 121 22.16 0.25 20.07
C GLU A 121 21.67 1.69 20.21
N ILE A 122 20.79 2.14 19.32
CA ILE A 122 20.22 3.49 19.36
C ILE A 122 19.13 3.54 20.44
N LEU A 123 19.46 4.20 21.56
CA LEU A 123 18.48 4.56 22.59
C LEU A 123 17.31 5.31 21.94
N ASN A 124 16.08 5.09 22.42
CA ASN A 124 14.84 5.74 21.97
C ASN A 124 14.45 5.59 20.48
N LEU A 125 15.11 4.73 19.69
CA LEU A 125 14.80 4.55 18.27
C LEU A 125 13.32 4.22 18.01
N LYS A 126 12.71 3.35 18.83
CA LYS A 126 11.28 3.00 18.70
C LYS A 126 10.37 4.22 18.80
N THR A 127 10.64 5.12 19.73
CA THR A 127 9.88 6.37 19.91
C THR A 127 10.09 7.31 18.72
N ARG A 128 11.33 7.42 18.23
CA ARG A 128 11.64 8.21 17.02
C ARG A 128 10.90 7.69 15.80
N ILE A 129 10.90 6.38 15.56
CA ILE A 129 10.15 5.75 14.46
C ILE A 129 8.67 6.09 14.56
N SER A 130 8.07 5.92 15.74
CA SER A 130 6.64 6.20 15.94
C SER A 130 6.26 7.66 15.70
N ARG A 131 7.18 8.60 15.94
CA ARG A 131 6.94 10.03 15.82
C ARG A 131 7.28 10.58 14.43
N LEU A 132 8.35 10.07 13.82
CA LEU A 132 8.98 10.68 12.64
C LEU A 132 8.70 9.92 11.33
N ILE A 133 8.28 8.65 11.40
CA ILE A 133 7.90 7.87 10.21
C ILE A 133 6.38 7.69 10.20
N PRO A 134 5.65 8.45 9.37
CA PRO A 134 4.19 8.34 9.29
C PRO A 134 3.73 6.91 8.97
N LYS A 135 2.59 6.48 9.52
CA LYS A 135 2.03 5.15 9.27
C LYS A 135 1.82 4.88 7.78
N ALA A 136 1.29 5.86 7.04
CA ALA A 136 1.14 5.80 5.59
C ALA A 136 2.48 5.53 4.87
N LEU A 137 3.57 6.17 5.32
CA LEU A 137 4.90 5.96 4.75
C LEU A 137 5.43 4.56 5.07
N ARG A 138 5.18 4.04 6.28
CA ARG A 138 5.53 2.67 6.66
C ARG A 138 4.81 1.64 5.81
N TYR A 139 3.50 1.81 5.61
CA TYR A 139 2.70 0.98 4.72
C TYR A 139 3.26 1.04 3.29
N ALA A 140 3.37 2.24 2.73
CA ALA A 140 3.87 2.44 1.38
C ALA A 140 5.23 1.77 1.18
N SER A 141 6.17 1.98 2.12
CA SER A 141 7.53 1.42 2.08
C SER A 141 7.53 -0.12 2.07
N SER A 142 6.56 -0.74 2.74
CA SER A 142 6.50 -2.19 2.95
C SER A 142 5.69 -2.93 1.88
N HIS A 143 4.77 -2.25 1.18
CA HIS A 143 3.76 -2.91 0.35
C HIS A 143 3.76 -2.51 -1.13
N TRP A 144 4.41 -1.41 -1.52
CA TRP A 144 4.36 -0.92 -2.91
C TRP A 144 4.78 -1.98 -3.94
N LEU A 145 5.82 -2.77 -3.64
CA LEU A 145 6.31 -3.84 -4.52
C LEU A 145 5.26 -4.91 -4.80
N PHE A 146 4.51 -5.31 -3.78
CA PHE A 146 3.49 -6.34 -3.89
C PHE A 146 2.29 -5.81 -4.67
N HIS A 147 1.85 -4.57 -4.42
CA HIS A 147 0.81 -3.95 -5.23
C HIS A 147 1.21 -3.84 -6.72
N VAL A 148 2.47 -3.58 -7.02
CA VAL A 148 2.99 -3.53 -8.40
C VAL A 148 3.07 -4.94 -9.04
N ALA A 149 3.32 -5.98 -8.24
CA ALA A 149 3.31 -7.36 -8.71
C ALA A 149 1.89 -7.83 -9.08
N GLU A 150 0.91 -7.54 -8.22
CA GLU A 150 -0.48 -8.00 -8.36
C GLU A 150 -1.34 -7.19 -9.36
N THR A 151 -0.84 -6.06 -9.87
CA THR A 151 -1.57 -5.25 -10.86
C THR A 151 -1.26 -5.65 -12.31
N ASP A 152 -2.03 -5.14 -13.28
CA ASP A 152 -1.81 -5.33 -14.71
C ASP A 152 -0.70 -4.44 -15.31
N ASP A 153 -0.36 -4.69 -16.58
CA ASP A 153 0.67 -3.94 -17.31
C ASP A 153 0.29 -2.48 -17.59
N THR A 154 -1.00 -2.18 -17.69
CA THR A 154 -1.48 -0.81 -17.87
C THR A 154 -1.12 0.04 -16.66
N TRP A 155 -1.39 -0.45 -15.46
CA TRP A 155 -1.02 0.21 -14.21
C TRP A 155 0.49 0.24 -14.00
N ARG A 156 1.21 -0.86 -14.28
CA ARG A 156 2.69 -0.89 -14.21
C ARG A 156 3.32 0.18 -15.10
N SER A 157 2.78 0.36 -16.32
CA SER A 157 3.21 1.41 -17.23
C SER A 157 2.93 2.81 -16.67
N MET A 158 1.74 3.02 -16.09
CA MET A 158 1.32 4.29 -15.51
C MET A 158 2.23 4.78 -14.37
N VAL A 159 2.73 3.85 -13.53
CA VAL A 159 3.59 4.18 -12.38
C VAL A 159 5.09 4.00 -12.64
N LYS A 160 5.48 3.74 -13.90
CA LYS A 160 6.86 3.40 -14.28
C LYS A 160 7.87 4.48 -13.90
N ARG A 161 7.50 5.76 -14.02
CA ARG A 161 8.38 6.88 -13.68
C ARG A 161 8.67 6.93 -12.19
N GLU A 162 7.63 6.83 -11.36
CA GLU A 162 7.76 6.83 -9.91
C GLU A 162 8.54 5.60 -9.42
N LEU A 163 8.31 4.43 -10.04
CA LEU A 163 9.12 3.24 -9.80
C LEU A 163 10.61 3.48 -10.05
N GLN A 164 10.95 4.03 -11.21
CA GLN A 164 12.34 4.35 -11.57
C GLN A 164 12.96 5.36 -10.58
N GLN A 165 12.19 6.37 -10.16
CA GLN A 165 12.65 7.35 -9.19
C GLN A 165 12.98 6.70 -7.83
N ILE A 166 12.12 5.82 -7.33
CA ILE A 166 12.30 5.18 -6.02
C ILE A 166 13.51 4.24 -5.98
N ILE A 167 13.78 3.51 -7.07
CA ILE A 167 14.92 2.58 -7.13
C ILE A 167 16.25 3.26 -7.45
N GLN A 168 16.24 4.54 -7.82
CA GLN A 168 17.44 5.33 -8.11
C GLN A 168 17.95 6.07 -6.87
N ALA A 169 19.25 6.36 -6.85
CA ALA A 169 19.84 7.23 -5.85
C ALA A 169 19.31 8.67 -6.00
N PRO A 170 19.06 9.39 -4.89
CA PRO A 170 19.25 8.95 -3.51
C PRO A 170 18.04 8.25 -2.88
N HIS A 171 16.88 8.22 -3.55
CA HIS A 171 15.61 7.72 -2.99
C HIS A 171 15.70 6.27 -2.50
N VAL A 172 16.42 5.41 -3.21
CA VAL A 172 16.60 4.00 -2.81
C VAL A 172 17.27 3.88 -1.43
N LEU A 173 18.21 4.78 -1.12
CA LEU A 173 18.90 4.79 0.17
C LEU A 173 17.95 5.24 1.30
N TYR A 174 17.13 6.25 1.03
CA TYR A 174 16.13 6.73 1.98
C TYR A 174 15.04 5.69 2.25
N TRP A 175 14.63 4.95 1.20
CA TRP A 175 13.72 3.82 1.35
C TRP A 175 14.32 2.70 2.18
N MET A 176 15.58 2.33 1.90
CA MET A 176 16.31 1.32 2.68
C MET A 176 16.48 1.72 4.13
N GLU A 177 16.68 3.00 4.42
CA GLU A 177 16.72 3.53 5.79
C GLU A 177 15.39 3.28 6.52
N VAL A 178 14.26 3.64 5.91
CA VAL A 178 12.93 3.36 6.49
C VAL A 178 12.72 1.86 6.72
N LEU A 179 13.05 1.01 5.74
CA LEU A 179 12.95 -0.44 5.87
C LEU A 179 13.85 -1.00 6.97
N SER A 180 15.06 -0.46 7.13
CA SER A 180 15.99 -0.86 8.18
C SER A 180 15.40 -0.57 9.56
N PHE A 181 14.84 0.62 9.75
CA PHE A 181 14.23 1.02 11.02
C PHE A 181 12.95 0.25 11.35
N THR A 182 12.13 -0.06 10.34
CA THR A 182 10.85 -0.75 10.54
C THR A 182 10.94 -2.27 10.48
N GLY A 183 12.13 -2.84 10.22
CA GLY A 183 12.32 -4.27 10.01
C GLY A 183 11.75 -4.79 8.69
N GLY A 184 11.50 -3.90 7.72
CA GLY A 184 10.88 -4.22 6.43
C GLY A 184 11.80 -4.83 5.37
N VAL A 185 13.11 -4.94 5.63
CA VAL A 185 14.09 -5.44 4.64
C VAL A 185 13.73 -6.84 4.09
N PRO A 186 13.40 -7.86 4.91
CA PRO A 186 13.01 -9.17 4.39
C PRO A 186 11.77 -9.10 3.48
N ARG A 187 10.80 -8.25 3.83
CA ARG A 187 9.59 -8.03 3.06
C ARG A 187 9.88 -7.36 1.72
N ALA A 188 10.78 -6.39 1.67
CA ALA A 188 11.22 -5.76 0.43
C ALA A 188 11.92 -6.76 -0.50
N ILE A 189 12.78 -7.62 0.03
CA ILE A 189 13.42 -8.70 -0.74
C ILE A 189 12.37 -9.62 -1.36
N ALA A 190 11.36 -10.02 -0.59
CA ALA A 190 10.25 -10.84 -1.09
C ALA A 190 9.44 -10.10 -2.18
N GLY A 191 9.15 -8.81 -2.00
CA GLY A 191 8.44 -8.00 -2.99
C GLY A 191 9.21 -7.85 -4.31
N LEU A 192 10.53 -7.63 -4.25
CA LEU A 192 11.39 -7.56 -5.46
C LEU A 192 11.38 -8.90 -6.21
N ARG A 193 11.39 -10.02 -5.48
CA ARG A 193 11.26 -11.36 -6.09
C ARG A 193 9.88 -11.56 -6.73
N ALA A 194 8.81 -11.04 -6.12
CA ALA A 194 7.45 -11.11 -6.67
C ALA A 194 7.38 -10.39 -8.03
N ILE A 195 7.84 -9.13 -8.10
CA ILE A 195 7.87 -8.37 -9.37
C ILE A 195 8.66 -9.10 -10.46
N ARG A 196 9.83 -9.68 -10.11
CA ARG A 196 10.68 -10.38 -11.08
C ARG A 196 9.97 -11.55 -11.77
N ARG A 197 9.09 -12.27 -11.05
CA ARG A 197 8.33 -13.40 -11.64
C ARG A 197 7.43 -12.94 -12.80
N HIS A 198 6.86 -11.74 -12.71
CA HIS A 198 6.01 -11.18 -13.77
C HIS A 198 6.81 -10.65 -14.97
N THR A 199 8.05 -10.20 -14.76
CA THR A 199 8.93 -9.78 -15.88
C THR A 199 9.49 -10.95 -16.70
N GLY A 200 9.51 -12.17 -16.12
CA GLY A 200 10.00 -13.37 -16.80
C GLY A 200 9.00 -13.97 -17.79
N THR A 201 7.70 -13.82 -17.53
CA THR A 201 6.63 -14.35 -18.41
C THR A 201 6.44 -13.53 -19.68
N ALA A 202 6.78 -12.25 -19.68
CA ALA A 202 6.70 -11.38 -20.87
C ALA A 202 7.83 -11.58 -21.88
N ARG A 203 8.87 -12.36 -21.56
CA ARG A 203 10.03 -12.62 -22.45
C ARG A 203 9.90 -13.89 -23.30
N ASN A 204 8.83 -14.67 -23.15
CA ASN A 204 8.61 -15.91 -23.90
C ASN A 204 7.50 -15.81 -24.96
N VAL A 205 7.12 -14.59 -25.35
CA VAL A 205 6.22 -14.35 -26.48
C VAL A 205 6.82 -13.23 -27.32
N GLY A 206 7.67 -13.59 -28.28
CA GLY A 206 8.37 -12.68 -29.18
C GLY A 206 9.54 -13.36 -29.85
#